data_AF-A0A5C1AL06-F1
#
_entry.id   AF-A0A5C1AL06-F1
#
_cell.length_a   1.000
_cell.length_b   1.000
_cell.length_c   1.000
_cell.angle_alpha   90.00
_cell.angle_beta   90.00
_cell.angle_gamma   90.00
#
_symmetry.space_group_name_H-M   'P 1'
#
loop_
_entity.id
_entity.type
_entity.pdbx_description
1 polymer ?
#
loop_
_entity_poly.entity_id
_entity_poly.type
_entity_poly.pdbx_seq_one_letter_code
_entity_poly.pdbx_strand_id
1 'polypeptide(L)' 'MASDLINADEVDRRFLWLTGTAEKLARRNKLPHYLLPDGGLRFQWAEVASMVRHIQPTAESVQRHTKS' A
#
# COMPACT_ATOMS: atom_id res chain seq x y z
N MET A 1 15.71 1.98 -15.42
CA MET A 1 15.21 2.02 -14.03
C MET A 1 14.57 0.68 -13.76
N ALA A 2 15.03 -0.07 -12.76
CA ALA A 2 14.50 -1.40 -12.50
C ALA A 2 13.03 -1.29 -12.07
N SER A 3 12.14 -1.94 -12.80
CA SER A 3 10.75 -2.07 -12.40
C SER A 3 10.69 -3.05 -11.23
N ASP A 4 10.70 -2.53 -10.00
CA ASP A 4 10.61 -3.33 -8.78
C ASP A 4 9.22 -3.97 -8.67
N LEU A 5 9.07 -5.13 -9.32
CA LEU A 5 7.90 -5.99 -9.18
C LEU A 5 8.00 -6.75 -7.85
N ILE A 6 7.08 -6.45 -6.95
CA ILE A 6 7.01 -7.06 -5.62
C ILE A 6 5.78 -7.98 -5.50
N ASN A 7 5.74 -8.85 -4.49
CA ASN A 7 4.58 -9.70 -4.19
C ASN A 7 3.60 -9.00 -3.23
N ALA A 8 2.44 -9.61 -3.02
CA ALA A 8 1.42 -9.11 -2.09
C ALA A 8 1.96 -8.97 -0.65
N ASP A 9 2.74 -9.94 -0.17
CA ASP A 9 3.30 -9.90 1.19
C ASP A 9 4.23 -8.70 1.41
N GLU A 10 5.04 -8.35 0.40
CA GLU A 10 5.90 -7.17 0.46
C GLU A 10 5.09 -5.88 0.46
N VAL A 11 4.00 -5.80 -0.30
CA VAL A 11 3.07 -4.66 -0.26
C VAL A 11 2.48 -4.52 1.14
N ASP A 12 1.97 -5.62 1.71
CA ASP A 12 1.38 -5.63 3.05
C ASP A 12 2.40 -5.16 4.10
N ARG A 13 3.66 -5.63 4.03
CA ARG A 13 4.73 -5.18 4.93
C ARG A 13 5.04 -3.69 4.79
N ARG A 14 5.10 -3.16 3.58
CA ARG A 14 5.45 -1.75 3.35
C ARG A 14 4.35 -0.78 3.80
N PHE A 15 3.08 -1.15 3.67
CA PHE A 15 1.96 -0.36 4.16
C PHE A 15 1.50 -0.71 5.58
N LEU A 16 2.16 -1.68 6.22
CA LEU A 16 1.76 -2.21 7.53
C LEU A 16 0.30 -2.72 7.53
N TRP A 17 -0.14 -3.32 6.41
CA TRP A 17 -1.45 -3.95 6.30
C TRP A 17 -1.46 -5.36 6.90
N LEU A 18 -2.66 -5.87 7.17
CA LEU A 18 -2.84 -7.27 7.53
C LEU A 18 -2.44 -8.16 6.34
N THR A 19 -1.81 -9.31 6.62
CA THR A 19 -1.43 -10.28 5.59
C THR A 19 -2.61 -10.69 4.71
N GLY A 20 -2.41 -10.67 3.39
CA GLY A 20 -3.41 -10.98 2.37
C GLY A 20 -4.32 -9.81 2.03
N THR A 21 -4.07 -8.61 2.56
CA THR A 21 -4.87 -7.42 2.22
C THR A 21 -4.60 -7.00 0.78
N ALA A 22 -3.33 -6.91 0.37
CA ALA A 22 -2.94 -6.58 -0.99
C ALA A 22 -3.55 -7.55 -2.01
N GLU A 23 -3.54 -8.86 -1.72
CA GLU A 23 -4.17 -9.87 -2.59
C GLU A 23 -5.68 -9.68 -2.69
N LYS A 24 -6.37 -9.46 -1.57
CA LYS A 24 -7.82 -9.20 -1.57
C LYS A 24 -8.18 -7.94 -2.36
N LEU A 25 -7.36 -6.89 -2.28
CA LEU A 25 -7.57 -5.66 -3.04
C LEU A 25 -7.30 -5.87 -4.53
N ALA A 26 -6.25 -6.61 -4.90
CA ALA A 26 -5.95 -6.97 -6.28
C ALA A 26 -7.09 -7.76 -6.92
N ARG A 27 -7.57 -8.83 -6.26
CA ARG A 27 -8.71 -9.64 -6.71
C ARG A 27 -10.01 -8.85 -6.89
N ARG A 28 -10.14 -7.72 -6.18
CA ARG A 28 -11.28 -6.78 -6.30
C ARG A 28 -11.03 -5.65 -7.29
N ASN A 29 -9.93 -5.66 -8.04
CA ASN A 29 -9.48 -4.60 -8.94
C ASN A 29 -9.38 -3.23 -8.24
N LYS A 30 -9.00 -3.22 -6.95
CA LYS A 30 -8.79 -2.00 -6.15
C LYS A 30 -7.32 -1.63 -6.00
N LEU A 31 -6.41 -2.50 -6.42
CA LEU A 31 -4.97 -2.29 -6.39
C LEU A 31 -4.39 -2.65 -7.78
N PRO A 32 -3.59 -1.76 -8.41
CA PRO A 32 -2.88 -2.05 -9.65
C PRO A 32 -2.01 -3.27 -9.48
N HIS A 33 -2.16 -4.25 -10.37
CA HIS A 33 -1.45 -5.52 -10.31
C HIS A 33 -1.29 -6.11 -11.70
N TYR A 34 -0.31 -7.00 -11.81
CA TYR A 34 -0.02 -7.80 -12.99
C TYR A 34 -0.29 -9.26 -12.64
N LEU A 35 -1.10 -9.92 -13.46
CA LEU A 35 -1.30 -11.36 -13.39
C LEU A 35 -0.23 -12.04 -14.23
N LEU A 36 0.59 -12.87 -13.60
CA LEU A 36 1.57 -13.70 -14.27
C LEU A 36 0.90 -14.94 -14.90
N PRO A 37 1.53 -15.60 -15.89
CA PRO A 37 0.99 -16.80 -16.52
C PRO A 37 0.75 -17.98 -15.56
N ASP A 38 1.45 -18.02 -14.43
CA ASP A 38 1.28 -19.00 -13.35
C ASP A 38 0.12 -18.67 -12.41
N GLY A 39 -0.61 -17.58 -12.65
CA GLY A 39 -1.67 -17.07 -11.78
C GLY A 39 -1.17 -16.25 -10.59
N GLY A 40 0.14 -16.03 -10.48
CA GLY A 40 0.74 -15.20 -9.45
C GLY A 40 0.44 -13.72 -9.65
N LEU A 41 0.26 -13.00 -8.53
CA LEU A 41 0.05 -11.55 -8.54
C LEU A 41 1.37 -10.81 -8.28
N ARG A 42 1.70 -9.84 -9.13
CA ARG A 42 2.83 -8.92 -8.98
C ARG A 42 2.36 -7.48 -8.95
N PHE A 43 3.11 -6.64 -8.25
CA PHE A 43 2.78 -5.24 -8.03
C PHE A 43 3.99 -4.39 -8.40
N GLN A 44 3.80 -3.35 -9.20
CA GLN A 44 4.86 -2.37 -9.42
C GLN A 44 4.83 -1.37 -8.26
N TRP A 45 5.89 -1.32 -7.46
CA TRP A 45 5.88 -0.52 -6.23
C TRP A 45 5.58 0.96 -6.48
N ALA A 46 6.17 1.55 -7.53
CA ALA A 46 5.96 2.95 -7.87
C ALA A 46 4.48 3.29 -8.13
N GLU A 47 3.76 2.42 -8.84
CA GLU A 47 2.32 2.61 -9.10
C GLU A 47 1.51 2.51 -7.82
N VAL A 48 1.76 1.48 -7.01
CA VAL A 48 1.03 1.29 -5.75
C VAL A 48 1.31 2.43 -4.76
N ALA A 49 2.57 2.84 -4.60
CA ALA A 49 2.95 3.94 -3.73
C ALA A 49 2.31 5.28 -4.15
N SER A 50 2.16 5.51 -5.45
CA SER A 50 1.53 6.74 -5.97
C SER A 50 0.05 6.89 -5.60
N MET A 51 -0.62 5.80 -5.21
CA MET A 51 -2.02 5.83 -4.79
C MET A 51 -2.20 6.39 -3.38
N VAL A 52 -1.15 6.39 -2.56
CA VAL A 52 -1.24 6.83 -1.16
C VAL A 52 -1.08 8.34 -1.09
N ARG A 53 -2.11 9.00 -0.54
CA ARG A 53 -2.04 10.41 -0.19
C ARG A 53 -1.47 10.56 1.21
N HIS A 54 -0.29 11.17 1.32
CA HIS A 54 0.27 11.57 2.60
C HIS A 54 -0.49 12.79 3.13
N ILE A 55 -1.20 12.61 4.25
CA ILE A 55 -1.78 13.73 4.99
C ILE A 55 -0.72 14.21 5.96
N GLN A 56 -0.24 15.45 5.81
CA GLN A 56 0.64 16.04 6.80
C GLN A 56 -0.17 16.26 8.10
N PRO A 57 0.36 15.88 9.27
CA PRO A 57 -0.31 16.19 10.53
C PRO A 57 -0.37 17.71 10.68
N THR A 58 -1.58 18.27 10.63
CA THR A 58 -1.82 19.68 10.94
C THR A 58 -1.47 19.93 12.41
N ALA A 59 -0.73 21.02 12.68
CA ALA A 59 -0.22 21.38 14.01
C ALA A 59 -1.30 21.47 15.11
N GLU A 60 -2.58 21.60 14.75
CA GLU A 60 -3.72 21.62 15.69
C GLU A 60 -3.99 20.28 16.41
N SER A 61 -3.46 19.16 15.92
CA SER A 61 -3.66 17.85 16.56
C SER A 61 -2.77 17.61 17.78
N VAL A 62 -1.73 18.43 18.00
CA VAL A 62 -0.75 18.25 19.10
C VAL A 62 -1.17 18.99 20.38
N GLN A 63 -2.03 20.01 20.31
CA GLN A 63 -2.35 20.87 21.47
C GLN A 63 -3.45 20.34 22.40
N ARG A 64 -4.19 19.27 22.05
CA ARG A 64 -5.32 18.79 22.87
C ARG A 64 -4.95 17.85 24.03
N HIS A 65 -3.67 17.62 24.29
CA HIS A 65 -3.21 16.71 25.35
C HIS A 65 -2.46 17.40 26.51
N THR A 66 -2.52 18.73 26.64
CA THR A 66 -1.92 19.44 27.79
C THR A 66 -2.82 20.56 28.33
N LYS A 67 -4.08 20.28 28.67
CA LYS A 67 -4.81 21.07 29.69
C LYS A 67 -6.12 20.41 30.09
N SER A 68 -6.16 19.84 31.30
CA SER A 68 -7.02 20.28 32.41
C SER A 68 -6.99 19.28 33.56
#